data_AF-A0A931IUE4-F1
#
_entry.id   AF-A0A931IUE4-F1
#
_cell.length_a   1.000
_cell.length_b   1.000
_cell.length_c   1.000
_cell.angle_alpha   90.00
_cell.angle_beta   90.00
_cell.angle_gamma   90.00
#
_symmetry.space_group_name_H-M   'P 1'
#
loop_
_entity.id
_entity.type
_entity.pdbx_description
1 polymer ?
#
loop_
_entity_poly.entity_id
_entity_poly.type
_entity_poly.pdbx_seq_one_letter_code
_entity_poly.pdbx_strand_id
1 'polypeptide(L)'
;MFKVNNRAIPSSDFQSMMDSYAQLVAFQTTVHRCYAICSSDAVLVISLVHFIRQRGDSVLLLFGETPIDTAKRLAEKAGCVGLFYGVIEQYVPLDEVETKDVRLPSLYQFSSGTTGEPKLIGRSWDELARETKHYNELLSRYSLGEATPIILASITHSYGLITGVFSAMERGIRPVIISGQNPKSILQSIIRIPNHIIYAVPSLLAGLAPLFEYSAIQLNAVISSGAPMSSGLFEEYRAKTKRMIQQYGCTEAGCVSLAVDMESYDDLGETLGHISVLADSDPAELRIQIIGGVQLATGDLGHRAVSGRLRFLGRIDDLINVAGLKVMPLEVEEVICKLAGVSEAVVYRGSHPLAGDIVRAQVRADANASITAEQVREWCMRELPTYKVPTDVQIVTSIQKMPSGKISRKLLEQGEV
;
A
#
# COMPACT_ATOMS: atom_id res chain seq x y z
N MET A 1 0.83 6.54 -23.71
CA MET A 1 0.32 5.47 -22.85
C MET A 1 0.66 5.70 -21.38
N PHE A 2 1.91 5.99 -21.06
CA PHE A 2 2.35 6.47 -19.73
C PHE A 2 3.71 7.17 -19.86
N LYS A 3 4.25 7.69 -18.77
CA LYS A 3 5.60 8.26 -18.68
C LYS A 3 6.33 7.60 -17.52
N VAL A 4 7.59 7.24 -17.69
CA VAL A 4 8.47 6.77 -16.60
C VAL A 4 9.60 7.79 -16.43
N ASN A 5 9.67 8.41 -15.26
CA ASN A 5 10.56 9.54 -14.98
C ASN A 5 10.40 10.63 -16.06
N ASN A 6 11.45 10.89 -16.84
CA ASN A 6 11.44 11.84 -17.95
C ASN A 6 11.17 11.20 -19.33
N ARG A 7 11.11 9.88 -19.42
CA ARG A 7 10.89 9.14 -20.67
C ARG A 7 9.39 8.94 -20.93
N ALA A 8 8.89 9.50 -22.03
CA ALA A 8 7.54 9.23 -22.50
C ALA A 8 7.50 7.89 -23.24
N ILE A 9 6.45 7.10 -22.99
CA ILE A 9 6.16 5.88 -23.75
C ILE A 9 4.90 6.14 -24.60
N PRO A 10 5.06 6.54 -25.88
CA PRO A 10 3.96 6.76 -26.80
C PRO A 10 3.29 5.42 -27.16
N SER A 11 2.11 5.49 -27.77
CA SER A 11 1.36 4.28 -28.12
C SER A 11 2.05 3.43 -29.18
N SER A 12 2.80 4.05 -30.10
CA SER A 12 3.61 3.37 -31.11
C SER A 12 4.67 2.47 -30.47
N ASP A 13 5.48 3.02 -29.57
CA ASP A 13 6.58 2.30 -28.93
C ASP A 13 6.05 1.15 -28.08
N PHE A 14 4.91 1.36 -27.43
CA PHE A 14 4.25 0.32 -26.67
C PHE A 14 3.72 -0.80 -27.56
N GLN A 15 3.10 -0.48 -28.70
CA GLN A 15 2.67 -1.49 -29.66
C GLN A 15 3.86 -2.29 -30.18
N SER A 16 4.98 -1.64 -30.51
CA SER A 16 6.22 -2.32 -30.91
C SER A 16 6.74 -3.28 -29.83
N MET A 17 6.56 -2.96 -28.54
CA MET A 17 6.87 -3.89 -27.45
C MET A 17 5.89 -5.08 -27.41
N MET A 18 4.60 -4.86 -27.66
CA MET A 18 3.62 -5.98 -27.70
C MET A 18 3.95 -6.94 -28.85
N ASP A 19 4.28 -6.39 -30.02
CA ASP A 19 4.62 -7.16 -31.21
C ASP A 19 5.90 -7.98 -30.98
N SER A 20 6.89 -7.42 -30.28
CA SER A 20 8.12 -8.16 -29.94
C SER A 20 7.86 -9.26 -28.91
N TYR A 21 7.02 -9.02 -27.90
CA TYR A 21 6.64 -10.05 -26.93
C TYR A 21 5.92 -11.21 -27.60
N ALA A 22 5.05 -10.95 -28.58
CA ALA A 22 4.36 -12.01 -29.34
C ALA A 22 5.29 -12.98 -30.06
N GLN A 23 6.53 -12.60 -30.35
CA GLN A 23 7.53 -13.46 -30.98
C GLN A 23 8.33 -14.33 -30.00
N LEU A 24 8.26 -14.04 -28.69
CA LEU A 24 9.03 -14.78 -27.70
C LEU A 24 8.54 -16.23 -27.58
N VAL A 25 9.48 -17.17 -27.55
CA VAL A 25 9.21 -18.61 -27.37
C VAL A 25 8.34 -18.88 -26.13
N ALA A 26 8.51 -18.08 -25.07
CA ALA A 26 7.72 -18.13 -23.85
C ALA A 26 6.20 -18.04 -24.09
N PHE A 27 5.76 -17.36 -25.16
CA PHE A 27 4.36 -17.05 -25.46
C PHE A 27 3.80 -17.77 -26.71
N GLN A 28 4.56 -18.71 -27.30
CA GLN A 28 4.14 -19.43 -28.50
C GLN A 28 3.11 -20.56 -28.24
N THR A 29 2.63 -20.70 -27.01
CA THR A 29 1.65 -21.74 -26.64
C THR A 29 0.22 -21.23 -26.62
N THR A 30 -0.73 -22.13 -26.84
CA THR A 30 -2.18 -21.85 -26.92
C THR A 30 -2.95 -22.12 -25.62
N VAL A 31 -2.28 -22.66 -24.59
CA VAL A 31 -2.87 -22.93 -23.27
C VAL A 31 -2.70 -21.71 -22.38
N HIS A 32 -3.75 -21.34 -21.64
CA HIS A 32 -3.69 -20.27 -20.66
C HIS A 32 -2.73 -20.59 -19.52
N ARG A 33 -1.80 -19.67 -19.24
CA ARG A 33 -0.67 -19.91 -18.34
C ARG A 33 -0.46 -18.79 -17.35
N CYS A 34 0.31 -19.06 -16.30
CA CYS A 34 0.75 -18.06 -15.34
C CYS A 34 2.24 -17.77 -15.53
N TYR A 35 2.62 -16.49 -15.64
CA TYR A 35 4.01 -16.06 -15.78
C TYR A 35 4.39 -15.16 -14.61
N ALA A 36 5.56 -15.38 -14.02
CA ALA A 36 6.10 -14.51 -12.99
C ALA A 36 6.91 -13.37 -13.60
N ILE A 37 6.77 -12.18 -13.03
CA ILE A 37 7.58 -11.00 -13.36
C ILE A 37 8.22 -10.50 -12.09
N CYS A 38 9.56 -10.45 -12.08
CA CYS A 38 10.37 -9.93 -11.00
C CYS A 38 11.29 -8.86 -11.57
N SER A 39 10.83 -7.61 -11.64
CA SER A 39 11.61 -6.50 -12.20
C SER A 39 11.28 -5.18 -11.52
N SER A 40 12.29 -4.31 -11.42
CA SER A 40 12.14 -2.90 -11.00
C SER A 40 11.98 -1.95 -12.19
N ASP A 41 12.05 -2.44 -13.43
CA ASP A 41 11.80 -1.64 -14.63
C ASP A 41 10.30 -1.43 -14.82
N ALA A 42 9.86 -0.19 -14.61
CA ALA A 42 8.46 0.17 -14.74
C ALA A 42 7.91 0.02 -16.17
N VAL A 43 8.75 0.20 -17.19
CA VAL A 43 8.31 0.01 -18.57
C VAL A 43 7.99 -1.46 -18.79
N LEU A 44 8.92 -2.35 -18.42
CA LEU A 44 8.76 -3.80 -18.56
C LEU A 44 7.56 -4.33 -17.77
N VAL A 45 7.42 -3.95 -16.50
CA VAL A 45 6.31 -4.42 -15.65
C VAL A 45 4.97 -4.02 -16.27
N ILE A 46 4.80 -2.75 -16.65
CA ILE A 46 3.51 -2.26 -17.18
C ILE A 46 3.21 -2.90 -18.54
N SER A 47 4.20 -2.95 -19.45
CA SER A 47 3.99 -3.50 -20.79
C SER A 47 3.73 -5.00 -20.74
N LEU A 48 4.52 -5.76 -19.99
CA LEU A 48 4.42 -7.21 -19.97
C LEU A 48 3.15 -7.69 -19.24
N VAL A 49 2.74 -7.03 -18.15
CA VAL A 49 1.45 -7.33 -17.52
C VAL A 49 0.30 -7.07 -18.49
N HIS A 50 0.33 -5.94 -19.20
CA HIS A 50 -0.70 -5.60 -20.18
C HIS A 50 -0.77 -6.65 -21.31
N PHE A 51 0.37 -7.05 -21.85
CA PHE A 51 0.46 -8.08 -22.89
C PHE A 51 -0.12 -9.42 -22.44
N ILE A 52 0.29 -9.90 -21.27
CA ILE A 52 -0.17 -11.19 -20.71
C ILE A 52 -1.67 -11.13 -20.41
N ARG A 53 -2.17 -10.01 -19.87
CA ARG A 53 -3.62 -9.79 -19.68
C ARG A 53 -4.39 -9.85 -21.00
N GLN A 54 -3.91 -9.23 -22.08
CA GLN A 54 -4.58 -9.25 -23.38
C GLN A 54 -4.69 -10.65 -23.99
N ARG A 55 -3.73 -11.52 -23.67
CA ARG A 55 -3.76 -12.94 -24.07
C ARG A 55 -4.72 -13.80 -23.25
N GLY A 56 -5.30 -13.26 -22.19
CA GLY A 56 -6.07 -14.04 -21.22
C GLY A 56 -5.19 -14.94 -20.33
N ASP A 57 -3.91 -14.63 -20.21
CA ASP A 57 -2.99 -15.35 -19.32
C ASP A 57 -2.95 -14.68 -17.93
N SER A 58 -2.35 -15.35 -16.96
CA SER A 58 -2.17 -14.87 -15.59
C SER A 58 -0.76 -14.33 -15.35
N VAL A 59 -0.65 -13.39 -14.42
CA VAL A 59 0.64 -12.81 -14.01
C VAL A 59 0.84 -12.96 -12.52
N LEU A 60 1.99 -13.49 -12.08
CA LEU A 60 2.49 -13.29 -10.73
C LEU A 60 3.42 -12.09 -10.72
N LEU A 61 3.12 -11.08 -9.91
CA LEU A 61 4.02 -9.96 -9.67
C LEU A 61 4.83 -10.16 -8.39
N LEU A 62 6.15 -10.07 -8.54
CA LEU A 62 7.12 -10.12 -7.46
C LEU A 62 7.82 -8.76 -7.31
N PHE A 63 8.39 -8.52 -6.14
CA PHE A 63 9.23 -7.34 -5.91
C PHE A 63 10.49 -7.43 -6.76
N GLY A 64 10.84 -6.36 -7.48
CA GLY A 64 11.98 -6.35 -8.40
C GLY A 64 13.35 -6.60 -7.75
N GLU A 65 13.47 -6.40 -6.44
CA GLU A 65 14.68 -6.66 -5.65
C GLU A 65 14.73 -8.08 -5.06
N THR A 66 13.71 -8.91 -5.31
CA THR A 66 13.69 -10.29 -4.81
C THR A 66 14.86 -11.07 -5.42
N PRO A 67 15.73 -11.72 -4.63
CA PRO A 67 16.81 -12.55 -5.18
C PRO A 67 16.29 -13.63 -6.11
N ILE A 68 17.00 -13.91 -7.21
CA ILE A 68 16.54 -14.81 -8.27
C ILE A 68 16.09 -16.18 -7.78
N ASP A 69 16.83 -16.82 -6.85
CA ASP A 69 16.45 -18.13 -6.32
C ASP A 69 15.14 -18.07 -5.52
N THR A 70 14.95 -16.98 -4.76
CA THR A 70 13.70 -16.75 -4.03
C THR A 70 12.54 -16.46 -5.00
N ALA A 71 12.78 -15.65 -6.03
CA ALA A 71 11.79 -15.36 -7.06
C ALA A 71 11.37 -16.65 -7.80
N LYS A 72 12.33 -17.52 -8.13
CA LYS A 72 12.10 -18.81 -8.76
C LYS A 72 11.22 -19.72 -7.89
N ARG A 73 11.57 -19.90 -6.62
CA ARG A 73 10.76 -20.69 -5.66
C ARG A 73 9.34 -20.15 -5.51
N LEU A 74 9.17 -18.82 -5.46
CA LEU A 74 7.85 -18.20 -5.36
C LEU A 74 7.02 -18.39 -6.64
N ALA A 75 7.65 -18.31 -7.81
CA ALA A 75 7.01 -18.57 -9.09
C ALA A 75 6.58 -20.05 -9.23
N GLU A 76 7.44 -20.99 -8.83
CA GLU A 76 7.11 -22.43 -8.78
C GLU A 76 5.93 -22.69 -7.83
N LYS A 77 5.97 -22.10 -6.61
CA LYS A 77 4.87 -22.20 -5.63
C LYS A 77 3.55 -21.65 -6.18
N ALA A 78 3.60 -20.65 -7.06
CA ALA A 78 2.43 -20.09 -7.70
C ALA A 78 1.92 -20.90 -8.90
N GLY A 79 2.67 -21.91 -9.36
CA GLY A 79 2.37 -22.66 -10.58
C GLY A 79 2.65 -21.85 -11.85
N CYS A 80 3.65 -20.97 -11.82
CA CYS A 80 4.08 -20.26 -13.02
C CYS A 80 4.89 -21.16 -13.95
N VAL A 81 4.70 -21.03 -15.26
CA VAL A 81 5.47 -21.76 -16.28
C VAL A 81 6.83 -21.15 -16.57
N GLY A 82 7.06 -19.92 -16.09
CA GLY A 82 8.27 -19.17 -16.37
C GLY A 82 8.37 -17.89 -15.55
N LEU A 83 9.58 -17.39 -15.41
CA LEU A 83 9.93 -16.16 -14.70
C LEU A 83 10.71 -15.22 -15.63
N PHE A 84 10.20 -14.00 -15.81
CA PHE A 84 10.96 -12.88 -16.36
C PHE A 84 11.65 -12.13 -15.22
N TYR A 85 12.98 -12.11 -15.21
CA TYR A 85 13.78 -11.54 -14.11
C TYR A 85 14.61 -10.34 -14.57
N GLY A 86 14.36 -9.16 -14.01
CA GLY A 86 15.08 -7.93 -14.32
C GLY A 86 14.72 -7.33 -15.68
N VAL A 87 15.02 -8.04 -16.77
CA VAL A 87 14.82 -7.61 -18.17
C VAL A 87 14.04 -8.67 -18.97
N ILE A 88 13.52 -8.30 -20.15
CA ILE A 88 12.67 -9.21 -20.94
C ILE A 88 13.46 -10.42 -21.48
N GLU A 89 14.74 -10.24 -21.78
CA GLU A 89 15.61 -11.28 -22.34
C GLU A 89 15.96 -12.37 -21.32
N GLN A 90 15.87 -12.06 -20.03
CA GLN A 90 16.18 -12.99 -18.95
C GLN A 90 14.92 -13.76 -18.53
N TYR A 91 14.51 -14.67 -19.41
CA TYR A 91 13.43 -15.62 -19.18
C TYR A 91 13.97 -16.95 -18.63
N VAL A 92 13.43 -17.38 -17.49
CA VAL A 92 13.74 -18.67 -16.86
C VAL A 92 12.51 -19.58 -16.98
N PRO A 93 12.55 -20.64 -17.80
CA PRO A 93 11.47 -21.64 -17.82
C PRO A 93 11.42 -22.38 -16.48
N LEU A 94 10.21 -22.72 -16.04
CA LEU A 94 9.96 -23.45 -14.80
C LEU A 94 9.22 -24.75 -15.12
N ASP A 95 9.42 -25.76 -14.28
CA ASP A 95 8.71 -27.02 -14.41
C ASP A 95 7.22 -26.80 -14.15
N GLU A 96 6.39 -27.24 -15.09
CA GLU A 96 4.94 -27.08 -15.01
C GLU A 96 4.42 -28.00 -13.90
N VAL A 97 4.08 -27.41 -12.75
CA VAL A 97 3.39 -28.15 -11.69
C VAL A 97 1.93 -28.27 -12.08
N GLU A 98 1.47 -29.49 -12.31
CA GLU A 98 0.07 -29.78 -12.65
C GLU A 98 -0.85 -29.22 -11.55
N THR A 99 -1.47 -28.07 -11.81
CA THR A 99 -2.46 -27.50 -10.89
C THR A 99 -3.79 -28.18 -11.11
N LYS A 100 -4.32 -28.84 -10.07
CA LYS A 100 -5.58 -29.59 -10.14
C LYS A 100 -6.83 -28.71 -10.32
N ASP A 101 -6.70 -27.41 -10.10
CA ASP A 101 -7.80 -26.45 -10.14
C ASP A 101 -7.72 -25.57 -11.40
N VAL A 102 -8.84 -25.43 -12.10
CA VAL A 102 -9.00 -24.45 -13.17
C VAL A 102 -8.96 -23.06 -12.55
N ARG A 103 -7.88 -22.32 -12.81
CA ARG A 103 -7.71 -20.94 -12.33
C ARG A 103 -8.17 -19.96 -13.40
N LEU A 104 -9.01 -18.99 -13.01
CA LEU A 104 -9.35 -17.88 -13.88
C LEU A 104 -8.09 -17.05 -14.19
N PRO A 105 -7.97 -16.49 -15.41
CA PRO A 105 -6.94 -15.51 -15.74
C PRO A 105 -6.91 -14.36 -14.73
N SER A 106 -5.78 -14.24 -14.02
CA SER A 106 -5.69 -13.41 -12.82
C SER A 106 -4.35 -12.71 -12.68
N LEU A 107 -4.36 -11.61 -11.92
CA LEU A 107 -3.18 -11.06 -11.29
C LEU A 107 -2.97 -11.75 -9.94
N TYR A 108 -1.82 -12.37 -9.77
CA TYR A 108 -1.37 -13.00 -8.54
C TYR A 108 -0.35 -12.14 -7.82
N GLN A 109 -0.51 -12.04 -6.50
CA GLN A 109 0.42 -11.35 -5.61
C GLN A 109 0.53 -12.11 -4.30
N PHE A 110 1.70 -12.08 -3.68
CA PHE A 110 1.84 -12.54 -2.31
C PHE A 110 1.41 -11.45 -1.34
N SER A 111 0.63 -11.81 -0.32
CA SER A 111 0.27 -10.90 0.77
C SER A 111 1.52 -10.53 1.58
N SER A 112 1.49 -9.36 2.24
CA SER A 112 2.68 -8.80 2.93
C SER A 112 3.14 -9.57 4.18
N GLY A 113 2.49 -10.69 4.55
CA GLY A 113 2.96 -11.57 5.62
C GLY A 113 3.04 -10.94 7.02
N THR A 114 2.32 -9.84 7.30
CA THR A 114 2.41 -9.12 8.58
C THR A 114 2.03 -9.97 9.79
N THR A 115 1.28 -11.05 9.59
CA THR A 115 0.83 -11.99 10.63
C THR A 115 1.51 -13.37 10.52
N GLY A 116 2.30 -13.65 9.49
CA GLY A 116 2.91 -14.96 9.22
C GLY A 116 3.36 -15.17 7.77
N GLU A 117 3.33 -16.42 7.30
CA GLU A 117 3.77 -16.76 5.94
C GLU A 117 2.93 -16.06 4.84
N PRO A 118 3.57 -15.43 3.83
CA PRO A 118 2.88 -14.83 2.69
C PRO A 118 1.94 -15.81 1.97
N LYS A 119 0.69 -15.40 1.77
CA LYS A 119 -0.32 -16.17 1.04
C LYS A 119 -0.37 -15.72 -0.42
N LEU A 120 -0.51 -16.67 -1.34
CA LEU A 120 -0.73 -16.37 -2.75
C LEU A 120 -2.19 -15.97 -2.96
N ILE A 121 -2.42 -14.75 -3.43
CA ILE A 121 -3.74 -14.20 -3.69
C ILE A 121 -3.87 -13.95 -5.18
N GLY A 122 -4.89 -14.53 -5.81
CA GLY A 122 -5.24 -14.30 -7.21
C GLY A 122 -6.51 -13.47 -7.32
N ARG A 123 -6.47 -12.41 -8.12
CA ARG A 123 -7.65 -11.61 -8.47
C ARG A 123 -7.81 -11.61 -9.98
N SER A 124 -8.97 -12.07 -10.44
CA SER A 124 -9.26 -12.21 -11.86
C SER A 124 -9.22 -10.86 -12.58
N TRP A 125 -8.90 -10.86 -13.87
CA TRP A 125 -8.89 -9.62 -14.66
C TRP A 125 -10.27 -8.93 -14.69
N ASP A 126 -11.36 -9.69 -14.59
CA ASP A 126 -12.73 -9.16 -14.52
C ASP A 126 -13.02 -8.48 -13.18
N GLU A 127 -12.53 -9.04 -12.07
CA GLU A 127 -12.62 -8.38 -10.76
C GLU A 127 -11.83 -7.07 -10.74
N LEU A 128 -10.63 -7.06 -11.34
CA LEU A 128 -9.82 -5.85 -11.45
C LEU A 128 -10.50 -4.79 -12.33
N ALA A 129 -11.08 -5.18 -13.47
CA ALA A 129 -11.81 -4.27 -14.33
C ALA A 129 -13.06 -3.68 -13.64
N ARG A 130 -13.74 -4.49 -12.81
CA ARG A 130 -14.85 -4.02 -11.97
C ARG A 130 -14.36 -3.03 -10.92
N GLU A 131 -13.23 -3.30 -10.26
CA GLU A 131 -12.63 -2.40 -9.28
C GLU A 131 -12.29 -1.05 -9.89
N THR A 132 -11.50 -1.05 -10.97
CA THR A 132 -11.03 0.19 -11.62
C THR A 132 -12.19 1.02 -12.17
N LYS A 133 -13.24 0.38 -12.70
CA LYS A 133 -14.49 1.06 -13.09
C LYS A 133 -15.09 1.85 -11.93
N HIS A 134 -15.38 1.20 -10.80
CA HIS A 134 -16.03 1.86 -9.66
C HIS A 134 -15.11 2.87 -8.96
N TYR A 135 -13.80 2.60 -8.95
CA TYR A 135 -12.79 3.54 -8.48
C TYR A 135 -12.81 4.84 -9.32
N ASN A 136 -12.88 4.71 -10.64
CA ASN A 136 -12.94 5.85 -11.57
C ASN A 136 -14.26 6.62 -11.49
N GLU A 137 -15.39 5.93 -11.28
CA GLU A 137 -16.69 6.56 -11.01
C GLU A 137 -16.62 7.40 -9.73
N LEU A 138 -16.00 6.89 -8.66
CA LEU A 138 -15.81 7.64 -7.42
C LEU A 138 -14.91 8.86 -7.64
N LEU A 139 -13.73 8.72 -8.25
CA LEU A 139 -12.86 9.86 -8.56
C LEU A 139 -13.60 10.95 -9.37
N SER A 140 -14.42 10.54 -10.33
CA SER A 140 -15.19 11.47 -11.17
C SER A 140 -16.22 12.26 -10.36
N ARG A 141 -16.88 11.65 -9.36
CA ARG A 141 -17.81 12.35 -8.45
C ARG A 141 -17.14 13.50 -7.69
N TYR A 142 -15.84 13.41 -7.45
CA TYR A 142 -15.06 14.44 -6.75
C TYR A 142 -14.22 15.34 -7.68
N SER A 143 -14.55 15.37 -8.97
CA SER A 143 -13.82 16.16 -9.99
C SER A 143 -12.35 15.79 -10.15
N LEU A 144 -12.00 14.52 -9.87
CA LEU A 144 -10.64 13.96 -10.02
C LEU A 144 -10.51 13.07 -11.27
N GLY A 145 -11.58 12.89 -12.04
CA GLY A 145 -11.63 12.03 -13.22
C GLY A 145 -10.63 12.41 -14.33
N GLU A 146 -10.29 13.69 -14.46
CA GLU A 146 -9.32 14.17 -15.46
C GLU A 146 -7.91 14.41 -14.89
N ALA A 147 -7.74 14.27 -13.58
CA ALA A 147 -6.47 14.56 -12.94
C ALA A 147 -5.42 13.47 -13.29
N THR A 148 -4.19 13.93 -13.53
CA THR A 148 -3.07 13.10 -13.96
C THR A 148 -2.36 12.45 -12.78
N PRO A 149 -2.32 11.11 -12.69
CA PRO A 149 -1.61 10.44 -11.60
C PRO A 149 -0.09 10.61 -11.72
N ILE A 150 0.52 11.06 -10.63
CA ILE A 150 1.96 10.98 -10.38
C ILE A 150 2.17 9.84 -9.38
N ILE A 151 2.68 8.71 -9.86
CA ILE A 151 2.76 7.45 -9.13
C ILE A 151 4.16 7.32 -8.54
N LEU A 152 4.23 7.49 -7.22
CA LEU A 152 5.44 7.32 -6.42
C LEU A 152 5.43 5.99 -5.66
N ALA A 153 4.24 5.42 -5.43
CA ALA A 153 4.08 4.07 -4.89
C ALA A 153 4.62 3.01 -5.85
N SER A 154 5.07 1.88 -5.30
CA SER A 154 5.55 0.77 -6.12
C SER A 154 4.45 0.23 -7.04
N ILE A 155 4.80 0.04 -8.31
CA ILE A 155 3.95 -0.59 -9.32
C ILE A 155 4.05 -2.13 -9.32
N THR A 156 4.89 -2.72 -8.46
CA THR A 156 4.84 -4.18 -8.20
C THR A 156 3.74 -4.52 -7.19
N HIS A 157 3.11 -3.50 -6.59
CA HIS A 157 1.99 -3.61 -5.68
C HIS A 157 0.67 -3.16 -6.32
N SER A 158 -0.44 -3.65 -5.77
CA SER A 158 -1.80 -3.37 -6.24
C SER A 158 -2.09 -1.87 -6.29
N TYR A 159 -1.64 -1.10 -5.30
CA TYR A 159 -1.93 0.33 -5.21
C TYR A 159 -1.33 1.14 -6.38
N GLY A 160 -0.03 1.00 -6.64
CA GLY A 160 0.63 1.72 -7.73
C GLY A 160 0.15 1.24 -9.10
N LEU A 161 -0.04 -0.07 -9.27
CA LEU A 161 -0.41 -0.65 -10.56
C LEU A 161 -1.89 -0.52 -10.91
N ILE A 162 -2.79 -1.02 -10.06
CA ILE A 162 -4.22 -1.15 -10.38
C ILE A 162 -4.88 0.24 -10.28
N THR A 163 -4.87 0.84 -9.09
CA THR A 163 -5.53 2.13 -8.84
C THR A 163 -4.74 3.32 -9.36
N GLY A 164 -3.42 3.19 -9.52
CA GLY A 164 -2.55 4.21 -10.11
C GLY A 164 -2.49 4.13 -11.65
N VAL A 165 -1.91 3.07 -12.20
CA VAL A 165 -1.63 2.94 -13.65
C VAL A 165 -2.87 2.52 -14.43
N PHE A 166 -3.50 1.39 -14.13
CA PHE A 166 -4.60 0.84 -14.94
C PHE A 166 -5.84 1.72 -14.89
N SER A 167 -6.22 2.18 -13.70
CA SER A 167 -7.26 3.18 -13.51
C SER A 167 -7.05 4.42 -14.39
N ALA A 168 -5.81 4.96 -14.46
CA ALA A 168 -5.51 6.10 -15.33
C ALA A 168 -5.67 5.78 -16.82
N MET A 169 -5.15 4.63 -17.24
CA MET A 169 -5.23 4.18 -18.63
C MET A 169 -6.68 3.97 -19.07
N GLU A 170 -7.53 3.43 -18.20
CA GLU A 170 -8.98 3.27 -18.46
C GLU A 170 -9.72 4.61 -18.53
N ARG A 171 -9.26 5.63 -17.80
CA ARG A 171 -9.72 7.02 -17.95
C ARG A 171 -9.18 7.72 -19.21
N GLY A 172 -8.32 7.08 -20.00
CA GLY A 172 -7.63 7.71 -21.13
C GLY A 172 -6.56 8.74 -20.71
N ILE A 173 -6.17 8.75 -19.43
CA ILE A 173 -5.18 9.66 -18.87
C ILE A 173 -3.80 8.99 -18.92
N ARG A 174 -2.75 9.77 -19.22
CA ARG A 174 -1.37 9.28 -19.25
C ARG A 174 -0.75 9.40 -17.85
N PRO A 175 -0.59 8.31 -17.07
CA PRO A 175 0.04 8.39 -15.76
C PRO A 175 1.55 8.66 -15.89
N VAL A 176 2.12 9.29 -14.85
CA VAL A 176 3.55 9.53 -14.69
C VAL A 176 4.07 8.69 -13.55
N ILE A 177 4.84 7.66 -13.85
CA ILE A 177 5.50 6.80 -12.88
C ILE A 177 6.88 7.40 -12.58
N ILE A 178 7.21 7.58 -11.31
CA ILE A 178 8.55 8.01 -10.90
C ILE A 178 9.25 6.83 -10.25
N SER A 179 10.17 6.22 -11.01
CA SER A 179 11.01 5.12 -10.57
C SER A 179 12.27 5.71 -9.94
N GLY A 180 12.33 5.70 -8.59
CA GLY A 180 13.45 6.22 -7.79
C GLY A 180 13.07 7.44 -6.96
N GLN A 181 13.77 7.65 -5.84
CA GLN A 181 13.42 8.66 -4.83
C GLN A 181 14.17 9.99 -4.99
N ASN A 182 14.41 10.46 -6.22
CA ASN A 182 15.06 11.76 -6.40
C ASN A 182 14.08 12.92 -6.10
N PRO A 183 14.26 13.67 -5.00
CA PRO A 183 13.32 14.71 -4.58
C PRO A 183 13.07 15.79 -5.62
N LYS A 184 14.12 16.18 -6.35
CA LYS A 184 14.04 17.24 -7.38
C LYS A 184 13.19 16.81 -8.56
N SER A 185 13.32 15.54 -8.99
CA SER A 185 12.52 15.00 -10.11
C SER A 185 11.03 14.91 -9.76
N ILE A 186 10.73 14.53 -8.52
CA ILE A 186 9.36 14.50 -8.00
C ILE A 186 8.77 15.92 -8.02
N LEU A 187 9.47 16.88 -7.42
CA LEU A 187 9.03 18.28 -7.36
C LEU A 187 8.81 18.87 -8.76
N GLN A 188 9.73 18.63 -9.70
CA GLN A 188 9.58 19.09 -11.08
C GLN A 188 8.35 18.50 -11.78
N SER A 189 8.02 17.24 -11.50
CA SER A 189 6.84 16.58 -12.08
C SER A 189 5.55 17.19 -11.52
N ILE A 190 5.52 17.45 -10.21
CA ILE A 190 4.39 18.11 -9.53
C ILE A 190 4.15 19.51 -10.11
N ILE A 191 5.20 20.33 -10.24
CA ILE A 191 5.10 21.70 -10.78
C ILE A 191 4.58 21.71 -12.22
N ARG A 192 5.04 20.76 -13.05
CA ARG A 192 4.67 20.69 -14.48
C ARG A 192 3.24 20.20 -14.72
N ILE A 193 2.60 19.60 -13.72
CA ILE A 193 1.28 18.96 -13.85
C ILE A 193 0.36 19.56 -12.79
N PRO A 194 -0.23 20.74 -13.02
CA PRO A 194 -1.04 21.41 -12.00
C PRO A 194 -2.25 20.59 -11.53
N ASN A 195 -2.92 19.87 -12.44
CA ASN A 195 -4.03 18.97 -12.12
C ASN A 195 -3.54 17.53 -11.88
N HIS A 196 -2.73 17.33 -10.84
CA HIS A 196 -2.16 16.02 -10.49
C HIS A 196 -2.93 15.31 -9.37
N ILE A 197 -2.73 14.00 -9.28
CA ILE A 197 -2.98 13.22 -8.07
C ILE A 197 -1.68 12.50 -7.71
N ILE A 198 -1.12 12.74 -6.53
CA ILE A 198 0.07 12.01 -6.06
C ILE A 198 -0.38 10.69 -5.43
N TYR A 199 0.16 9.57 -5.90
CA TYR A 199 -0.05 8.25 -5.30
C TYR A 199 1.20 7.85 -4.52
N ALA A 200 1.13 7.86 -3.19
CA ALA A 200 2.25 7.51 -2.32
C ALA A 200 1.77 6.76 -1.05
N VAL A 201 2.69 6.06 -0.39
CA VAL A 201 2.44 5.45 0.93
C VAL A 201 2.82 6.44 2.05
N PRO A 202 2.28 6.32 3.29
CA PRO A 202 2.57 7.28 4.36
C PRO A 202 4.07 7.52 4.62
N SER A 203 4.89 6.46 4.61
CA SER A 203 6.33 6.58 4.82
C SER A 203 7.03 7.42 3.74
N LEU A 204 6.57 7.35 2.50
CA LEU A 204 7.09 8.16 1.41
C LEU A 204 6.61 9.61 1.52
N LEU A 205 5.35 9.84 1.89
CA LEU A 205 4.83 11.18 2.16
C LEU A 205 5.62 11.87 3.28
N ALA A 206 5.93 11.18 4.37
CA ALA A 206 6.76 11.70 5.45
C ALA A 206 8.17 12.08 4.97
N GLY A 207 8.79 11.28 4.08
CA GLY A 207 10.09 11.61 3.50
C GLY A 207 10.07 12.83 2.56
N LEU A 208 8.92 13.14 1.95
CA LEU A 208 8.76 14.26 1.03
C LEU A 208 8.27 15.55 1.71
N ALA A 209 7.68 15.45 2.90
CA ALA A 209 7.15 16.57 3.68
C ALA A 209 8.09 17.80 3.74
N PRO A 210 9.41 17.64 4.04
CA PRO A 210 10.35 18.77 4.09
C PRO A 210 10.50 19.53 2.76
N LEU A 211 10.27 18.88 1.61
CA LEU A 211 10.36 19.53 0.29
C LEU A 211 9.24 20.56 0.09
N PHE A 212 8.11 20.35 0.78
CA PHE A 212 6.93 21.19 0.67
C PHE A 212 6.88 22.28 1.73
N GLU A 213 7.76 22.26 2.74
CA GLU A 213 7.86 23.35 3.73
C GLU A 213 8.39 24.65 3.11
N TYR A 214 9.36 24.53 2.21
CA TYR A 214 10.06 25.69 1.62
C TYR A 214 9.50 26.10 0.25
N SER A 215 8.48 25.41 -0.25
CA SER A 215 7.89 25.69 -1.56
C SER A 215 6.45 26.18 -1.42
N ALA A 216 6.10 27.27 -2.12
CA ALA A 216 4.73 27.79 -2.18
C ALA A 216 3.80 26.92 -3.05
N ILE A 217 4.07 25.62 -3.14
CA ILE A 217 3.37 24.69 -4.03
C ILE A 217 2.14 24.17 -3.30
N GLN A 218 0.97 24.50 -3.81
CA GLN A 218 -0.28 23.85 -3.42
C GLN A 218 -0.46 22.57 -4.24
N LEU A 219 -0.55 21.43 -3.55
CA LEU A 219 -0.79 20.14 -4.18
C LEU A 219 -2.27 20.01 -4.58
N ASN A 220 -2.55 19.46 -5.76
CA ASN A 220 -3.93 19.32 -6.22
C ASN A 220 -4.67 18.19 -5.50
N ALA A 221 -4.08 17.00 -5.48
CA ALA A 221 -4.60 15.88 -4.71
C ALA A 221 -3.47 14.95 -4.29
N VAL A 222 -3.63 14.33 -3.12
CA VAL A 222 -2.73 13.30 -2.61
C VAL A 222 -3.58 12.12 -2.14
N ILE A 223 -3.30 10.93 -2.67
CA ILE A 223 -3.86 9.66 -2.20
C ILE A 223 -2.78 8.93 -1.42
N SER A 224 -3.12 8.52 -0.20
CA SER A 224 -2.33 7.60 0.61
C SER A 224 -2.98 6.23 0.69
N SER A 225 -2.17 5.17 0.79
CA SER A 225 -2.68 3.79 0.87
C SER A 225 -1.65 2.86 1.50
N GLY A 226 -2.09 1.65 1.83
CA GLY A 226 -1.24 0.53 2.24
C GLY A 226 -0.85 0.52 3.72
N ALA A 227 -0.92 1.65 4.42
CA ALA A 227 -0.74 1.76 5.87
C ALA A 227 -1.59 2.91 6.44
N PRO A 228 -1.89 2.89 7.75
CA PRO A 228 -2.51 4.02 8.43
C PRO A 228 -1.63 5.26 8.35
N MET A 229 -2.26 6.43 8.26
CA MET A 229 -1.58 7.72 8.34
C MET A 229 -1.57 8.19 9.79
N SER A 230 -0.45 8.78 10.25
CA SER A 230 -0.42 9.43 11.56
C SER A 230 -1.20 10.74 11.52
N SER A 231 -1.75 11.16 12.67
CA SER A 231 -2.46 12.43 12.78
C SER A 231 -1.60 13.63 12.38
N GLY A 232 -0.31 13.63 12.73
CA GLY A 232 0.61 14.70 12.36
C GLY A 232 0.82 14.80 10.84
N LEU A 233 1.07 13.68 10.17
CA LEU A 233 1.25 13.65 8.71
C LEU A 233 -0.03 14.06 7.98
N PHE A 234 -1.19 13.66 8.51
CA PHE A 234 -2.49 14.06 8.00
C PHE A 234 -2.67 15.59 8.05
N GLU A 235 -2.49 16.22 9.22
CA GLU A 235 -2.63 17.68 9.35
C GLU A 235 -1.64 18.43 8.46
N GLU A 236 -0.41 17.94 8.36
CA GLU A 236 0.61 18.55 7.52
C GLU A 236 0.21 18.54 6.04
N TYR A 237 -0.21 17.39 5.50
CA TYR A 237 -0.59 17.30 4.09
C TYR A 237 -1.93 17.94 3.80
N ARG A 238 -2.90 17.86 4.72
CA ARG A 238 -4.20 18.53 4.60
C ARG A 238 -4.06 20.03 4.40
N ALA A 239 -3.11 20.68 5.10
CA ALA A 239 -2.84 22.10 4.92
C ALA A 239 -2.22 22.45 3.55
N LYS A 240 -1.53 21.48 2.91
CA LYS A 240 -0.75 21.67 1.68
C LYS A 240 -1.47 21.20 0.41
N THR A 241 -2.54 20.41 0.54
CA THR A 241 -3.28 19.84 -0.60
C THR A 241 -4.71 20.35 -0.68
N LYS A 242 -5.26 20.45 -1.91
CA LYS A 242 -6.69 20.76 -2.09
C LYS A 242 -7.58 19.56 -1.76
N ARG A 243 -7.07 18.34 -1.97
CA ARG A 243 -7.80 17.08 -1.74
C ARG A 243 -6.86 16.07 -1.08
N MET A 244 -7.07 15.83 0.22
CA MET A 244 -6.39 14.77 0.94
C MET A 244 -7.25 13.52 0.96
N ILE A 245 -6.68 12.39 0.54
CA ILE A 245 -7.44 11.17 0.28
C ILE A 245 -6.74 9.97 0.93
N GLN A 246 -7.48 9.19 1.70
CA GLN A 246 -7.05 7.86 2.15
C GLN A 246 -7.74 6.79 1.32
N GLN A 247 -6.95 5.87 0.77
CA GLN A 247 -7.43 4.63 0.21
C GLN A 247 -7.27 3.52 1.24
N TYR A 248 -8.35 2.76 1.42
CA TYR A 248 -8.36 1.56 2.24
C TYR A 248 -8.56 0.33 1.36
N GLY A 249 -7.85 -0.74 1.69
CA GLY A 249 -7.88 -1.97 0.91
C GLY A 249 -6.86 -3.00 1.38
N CYS A 250 -6.99 -4.21 0.85
CA CYS A 250 -6.08 -5.33 1.09
C CYS A 250 -5.75 -6.04 -0.23
N THR A 251 -4.79 -6.97 -0.20
CA THR A 251 -4.42 -7.74 -1.39
C THR A 251 -5.59 -8.59 -1.89
N GLU A 252 -6.43 -9.08 -0.99
CA GLU A 252 -7.58 -9.95 -1.23
C GLU A 252 -8.75 -9.22 -1.91
N ALA A 253 -9.08 -8.01 -1.46
CA ALA A 253 -10.23 -7.26 -1.94
C ALA A 253 -9.88 -6.16 -2.96
N GLY A 254 -8.60 -5.76 -3.04
CA GLY A 254 -8.20 -4.54 -3.74
C GLY A 254 -8.57 -3.29 -2.96
N CYS A 255 -8.83 -2.20 -3.68
CA CYS A 255 -9.38 -0.98 -3.11
C CYS A 255 -10.82 -1.21 -2.65
N VAL A 256 -11.08 -0.95 -1.37
CA VAL A 256 -12.38 -1.13 -0.71
C VAL A 256 -13.13 0.19 -0.62
N SER A 257 -12.44 1.25 -0.19
CA SER A 257 -13.04 2.56 0.04
C SER A 257 -12.05 3.70 -0.20
N LEU A 258 -12.61 4.90 -0.43
CA LEU A 258 -11.88 6.14 -0.57
C LEU A 258 -12.46 7.19 0.38
N ALA A 259 -11.63 7.72 1.26
CA ALA A 259 -11.90 8.90 2.06
C ALA A 259 -11.46 10.14 1.30
N VAL A 260 -12.23 10.54 0.27
CA VAL A 260 -11.99 11.84 -0.36
C VAL A 260 -12.35 12.94 0.63
N ASP A 261 -11.47 13.95 0.72
CA ASP A 261 -11.53 15.02 1.70
C ASP A 261 -11.65 14.47 3.12
N MET A 262 -10.65 13.68 3.50
CA MET A 262 -10.54 13.07 4.84
C MET A 262 -10.93 14.06 5.95
N GLU A 263 -11.84 13.61 6.82
CA GLU A 263 -12.29 14.37 7.99
C GLU A 263 -11.27 14.31 9.14
N SER A 264 -10.55 13.19 9.23
CA SER A 264 -9.48 12.92 10.19
C SER A 264 -8.59 11.79 9.66
N TYR A 265 -7.46 11.55 10.32
CA TYR A 265 -6.44 10.57 9.88
C TYR A 265 -6.93 9.11 9.87
N ASP A 266 -7.96 8.80 10.66
CA ASP A 266 -8.60 7.48 10.79
C ASP A 266 -9.79 7.27 9.84
N ASP A 267 -10.06 8.25 8.97
CA ASP A 267 -11.16 8.21 8.00
C ASP A 267 -10.86 7.25 6.84
N LEU A 268 -11.77 6.27 6.64
CA LEU A 268 -11.74 5.36 5.50
C LEU A 268 -12.81 5.67 4.45
N GLY A 269 -13.68 6.66 4.71
CA GLY A 269 -14.59 7.21 3.72
C GLY A 269 -15.73 6.29 3.31
N GLU A 270 -16.05 6.34 2.02
CA GLU A 270 -17.15 5.58 1.40
C GLU A 270 -16.63 4.44 0.51
N THR A 271 -17.40 3.35 0.45
CA THR A 271 -17.02 2.15 -0.29
C THR A 271 -17.17 2.31 -1.80
N LEU A 272 -16.36 1.57 -2.56
CA LEU A 272 -16.56 1.46 -4.01
C LEU A 272 -17.86 0.73 -4.32
N GLY A 273 -18.52 1.05 -5.44
CA GLY A 273 -19.87 0.55 -5.75
C GLY A 273 -20.03 -0.97 -5.93
N HIS A 274 -18.92 -1.72 -6.03
CA HIS A 274 -18.94 -3.19 -6.11
C HIS A 274 -18.62 -3.89 -4.78
N ILE A 275 -18.46 -3.12 -3.70
CA ILE A 275 -18.10 -3.59 -2.37
C ILE A 275 -19.03 -2.94 -1.34
N SER A 276 -19.40 -3.72 -0.33
CA SER A 276 -19.98 -3.21 0.91
C SER A 276 -19.10 -3.63 2.08
N VAL A 277 -19.08 -2.81 3.13
CA VAL A 277 -18.39 -3.11 4.38
C VAL A 277 -19.44 -3.18 5.49
N LEU A 278 -19.53 -4.33 6.13
CA LEU A 278 -20.34 -4.52 7.33
C LEU A 278 -19.57 -3.90 8.50
N ALA A 279 -20.16 -2.86 9.08
CA ALA A 279 -19.65 -2.13 10.23
C ALA A 279 -20.83 -1.43 10.91
N ASP A 280 -20.91 -1.59 12.23
CA ASP A 280 -21.90 -0.96 13.09
C ASP A 280 -21.35 0.35 13.70
N SER A 281 -22.16 1.03 14.53
CA SER A 281 -21.70 2.21 15.27
C SER A 281 -20.65 1.88 16.33
N ASP A 282 -20.73 0.69 16.91
CA ASP A 282 -19.78 0.20 17.91
C ASP A 282 -18.55 -0.40 17.22
N PRO A 283 -17.35 -0.23 17.81
CA PRO A 283 -16.12 -0.84 17.33
C PRO A 283 -16.23 -2.37 17.15
N ALA A 284 -16.04 -2.84 15.92
CA ALA A 284 -16.05 -4.26 15.57
C ALA A 284 -15.10 -4.54 14.40
N GLU A 285 -14.87 -5.82 14.10
CA GLU A 285 -14.12 -6.21 12.90
C GLU A 285 -14.87 -5.76 11.64
N LEU A 286 -14.19 -5.00 10.78
CA LEU A 286 -14.71 -4.64 9.46
C LEU A 286 -14.79 -5.90 8.59
N ARG A 287 -15.96 -6.19 8.01
CA ARG A 287 -16.11 -7.32 7.08
C ARG A 287 -16.47 -6.83 5.69
N ILE A 288 -15.70 -7.25 4.70
CA ILE A 288 -15.89 -6.86 3.30
C ILE A 288 -16.81 -7.88 2.63
N GLN A 289 -17.82 -7.40 1.92
CA GLN A 289 -18.66 -8.20 1.04
C GLN A 289 -18.50 -7.67 -0.38
N ILE A 290 -17.88 -8.48 -1.24
CA ILE A 290 -17.69 -8.20 -2.67
C ILE A 290 -18.92 -8.71 -3.43
N ILE A 291 -19.43 -7.94 -4.41
CA ILE A 291 -20.56 -8.40 -5.25
C ILE A 291 -20.15 -9.65 -6.02
N GLY A 292 -20.92 -10.74 -5.83
CA GLY A 292 -20.67 -12.04 -6.45
C GLY A 292 -19.48 -12.81 -5.87
N GLY A 293 -18.85 -12.29 -4.82
CA GLY A 293 -17.70 -12.90 -4.15
C GLY A 293 -18.01 -13.38 -2.74
N VAL A 294 -16.98 -13.91 -2.08
CA VAL A 294 -17.05 -14.33 -0.68
C VAL A 294 -16.91 -13.13 0.25
N GLN A 295 -17.48 -13.28 1.46
CA GLN A 295 -17.24 -12.35 2.55
C GLN A 295 -15.81 -12.53 3.09
N LEU A 296 -15.12 -11.42 3.36
CA LEU A 296 -13.76 -11.40 3.90
C LEU A 296 -13.75 -10.71 5.27
N ALA A 297 -13.23 -11.42 6.27
CA ALA A 297 -12.84 -10.83 7.55
C ALA A 297 -11.47 -10.16 7.38
N THR A 298 -11.38 -8.87 7.69
CA THR A 298 -10.16 -8.09 7.42
C THR A 298 -9.13 -8.23 8.53
N GLY A 299 -9.54 -8.55 9.75
CA GLY A 299 -8.72 -8.37 10.96
C GLY A 299 -8.50 -6.91 11.34
N ASP A 300 -9.22 -5.97 10.72
CA ASP A 300 -9.18 -4.54 11.01
C ASP A 300 -10.36 -4.16 11.91
N LEU A 301 -10.08 -3.54 13.05
CA LEU A 301 -11.08 -2.98 13.95
C LEU A 301 -11.49 -1.59 13.45
N GLY A 302 -12.78 -1.35 13.38
CA GLY A 302 -13.33 -0.08 12.94
C GLY A 302 -14.80 0.07 13.30
N HIS A 303 -15.40 1.18 12.90
CA HIS A 303 -16.83 1.42 13.08
C HIS A 303 -17.35 2.38 12.01
N ARG A 304 -18.67 2.52 11.93
CA ARG A 304 -19.35 3.50 11.08
C ARG A 304 -19.63 4.76 11.89
N ALA A 305 -19.12 5.90 11.43
CA ALA A 305 -19.43 7.19 12.03
C ALA A 305 -20.88 7.61 11.72
N VAL A 306 -21.40 8.59 12.46
CA VAL A 306 -22.74 9.18 12.23
C VAL A 306 -22.87 9.77 10.82
N SER A 307 -21.76 10.25 10.22
CA SER A 307 -21.71 10.70 8.83
C SER A 307 -21.88 9.57 7.80
N GLY A 308 -21.90 8.31 8.23
CA GLY A 308 -21.95 7.12 7.38
C GLY A 308 -20.58 6.64 6.91
N ARG A 309 -19.52 7.44 7.12
CA ARG A 309 -18.13 7.10 6.76
C ARG A 309 -17.56 6.02 7.68
N LEU A 310 -16.68 5.20 7.12
CA LEU A 310 -15.96 4.17 7.86
C LEU A 310 -14.77 4.79 8.63
N ARG A 311 -14.52 4.30 9.84
CA ARG A 311 -13.38 4.69 10.69
C ARG A 311 -12.50 3.49 11.00
N PHE A 312 -11.20 3.70 11.03
CA PHE A 312 -10.20 2.69 11.35
C PHE A 312 -9.63 2.91 12.74
N LEU A 313 -9.64 1.87 13.57
CA LEU A 313 -9.10 1.93 14.93
C LEU A 313 -7.79 1.16 15.07
N GLY A 314 -7.56 0.13 14.25
CA GLY A 314 -6.32 -0.62 14.24
C GLY A 314 -6.48 -2.08 13.82
N ARG A 315 -5.41 -2.84 13.96
CA ARG A 315 -5.40 -4.28 13.70
C ARG A 315 -5.79 -5.04 14.97
N ILE A 316 -6.69 -6.01 14.84
CA ILE A 316 -7.09 -6.88 15.95
C ILE A 316 -5.89 -7.70 16.44
N ASP A 317 -5.05 -8.18 15.53
CA ASP A 317 -3.87 -8.99 15.85
C ASP A 317 -2.79 -8.21 16.62
N ASP A 318 -2.79 -6.88 16.52
CA ASP A 318 -1.80 -6.01 17.18
C ASP A 318 -2.23 -5.62 18.61
N LEU A 319 -3.43 -6.03 19.04
CA LEU A 319 -4.03 -5.62 20.31
C LEU A 319 -3.27 -6.20 21.51
N ILE A 320 -2.76 -5.33 22.38
CA ILE A 320 -1.96 -5.71 23.55
C ILE A 320 -2.90 -5.92 24.75
N ASN A 321 -2.73 -7.00 25.49
CA ASN A 321 -3.55 -7.34 26.64
C ASN A 321 -2.85 -7.10 27.97
N VAL A 322 -2.87 -5.86 28.46
CA VAL A 322 -2.19 -5.49 29.71
C VAL A 322 -3.11 -5.81 30.90
N ALA A 323 -2.83 -6.92 31.58
CA ALA A 323 -3.61 -7.37 32.75
C ALA A 323 -5.14 -7.44 32.51
N GLY A 324 -5.56 -7.85 31.30
CA GLY A 324 -6.97 -7.94 30.91
C GLY A 324 -7.52 -6.69 30.23
N LEU A 325 -6.79 -5.56 30.29
CA LEU A 325 -7.16 -4.31 29.64
C LEU A 325 -6.57 -4.24 28.24
N LYS A 326 -7.42 -3.89 27.27
CA LYS A 326 -7.04 -3.85 25.86
C LYS A 326 -6.37 -2.52 25.52
N VAL A 327 -5.20 -2.60 24.91
CA VAL A 327 -4.44 -1.44 24.43
C VAL A 327 -4.26 -1.56 22.94
N MET A 328 -4.78 -0.59 22.19
CA MET A 328 -4.55 -0.50 20.76
C MET A 328 -3.26 0.28 20.51
N PRO A 329 -2.25 -0.29 19.83
CA PRO A 329 -0.98 0.39 19.62
C PRO A 329 -1.10 1.76 18.94
N LEU A 330 -1.95 1.90 17.92
CA LEU A 330 -2.13 3.14 17.17
C LEU A 330 -2.57 4.30 18.07
N GLU A 331 -3.47 4.05 19.03
CA GLU A 331 -3.92 5.06 20.00
C GLU A 331 -2.74 5.60 20.83
N VAL A 332 -1.84 4.71 21.24
CA VAL A 332 -0.66 5.09 22.02
C VAL A 332 0.37 5.81 21.13
N GLU A 333 0.56 5.34 19.90
CA GLU A 333 1.44 5.97 18.90
C GLU A 333 1.01 7.41 18.59
N GLU A 334 -0.29 7.65 18.43
CA GLU A 334 -0.85 8.99 18.22
C GLU A 334 -0.57 9.95 19.38
N VAL A 335 -0.70 9.46 20.61
CA VAL A 335 -0.34 10.27 21.79
C VAL A 335 1.14 10.58 21.78
N ILE A 336 2.00 9.59 21.53
CA ILE A 336 3.46 9.79 21.47
C ILE A 336 3.83 10.80 20.37
N CYS A 337 3.22 10.70 19.19
CA CYS A 337 3.49 11.58 18.05
C CYS A 337 3.03 13.03 18.26
N LYS A 338 2.21 13.32 19.28
CA LYS A 338 1.85 14.70 19.68
C LYS A 338 2.92 15.37 20.55
N LEU A 339 3.89 14.61 21.09
CA LEU A 339 5.00 15.18 21.83
C LEU A 339 5.93 15.92 20.85
N ALA A 340 6.16 17.22 21.11
CA ALA A 340 7.05 18.03 20.29
C ALA A 340 8.46 17.40 20.20
N GLY A 341 9.01 17.32 18.99
CA GLY A 341 10.31 16.70 18.73
C GLY A 341 10.24 15.21 18.40
N VAL A 342 9.07 14.59 18.40
CA VAL A 342 8.86 13.22 17.93
C VAL A 342 8.42 13.22 16.47
N SER A 343 9.17 12.50 15.63
CA SER A 343 8.90 12.37 14.19
C SER A 343 8.12 11.10 13.84
N GLU A 344 8.33 10.02 14.59
CA GLU A 344 7.71 8.72 14.36
C GLU A 344 7.71 7.90 15.65
N ALA A 345 6.68 7.10 15.87
CA ALA A 345 6.61 6.13 16.95
C ALA A 345 5.99 4.83 16.46
N VAL A 346 6.47 3.70 16.98
CA VAL A 346 5.79 2.40 16.86
C VAL A 346 5.65 1.79 18.24
N VAL A 347 4.43 1.33 18.54
CA VAL A 347 4.07 0.60 19.74
C VAL A 347 3.82 -0.84 19.37
N TYR A 348 4.30 -1.75 20.21
CA TYR A 348 4.19 -3.19 20.01
C TYR A 348 4.17 -3.92 21.35
N ARG A 349 3.73 -5.18 21.32
CA ARG A 349 3.64 -6.01 22.53
C ARG A 349 5.04 -6.38 23.02
N GLY A 350 5.33 -6.08 24.28
CA GLY A 350 6.44 -6.71 24.99
C GLY A 350 5.94 -7.84 25.89
N SER A 351 6.88 -8.65 26.37
CA SER A 351 6.61 -9.65 27.41
C SER A 351 7.42 -9.32 28.67
N HIS A 352 6.77 -9.41 29.83
CA HIS A 352 7.38 -9.24 31.14
C HIS A 352 7.07 -10.46 32.03
N PRO A 353 8.07 -11.06 32.71
CA PRO A 353 7.89 -12.31 33.46
C PRO A 353 6.75 -12.32 34.48
N LEU A 354 6.47 -11.18 35.11
CA LEU A 354 5.44 -11.05 36.15
C LEU A 354 4.15 -10.39 35.67
N ALA A 355 4.22 -9.55 34.63
CA ALA A 355 3.08 -8.72 34.20
C ALA A 355 2.39 -9.27 32.95
N GLY A 356 2.96 -10.30 32.33
CA GLY A 356 2.50 -10.81 31.04
C GLY A 356 2.82 -9.81 29.93
N ASP A 357 1.82 -9.51 29.10
CA ASP A 357 1.97 -8.54 28.01
C ASP A 357 2.13 -7.12 28.57
N ILE A 358 3.09 -6.39 28.02
CA ILE A 358 3.38 -5.00 28.34
C ILE A 358 3.42 -4.14 27.08
N VAL A 359 3.29 -2.82 27.25
CA VAL A 359 3.40 -1.86 26.14
C VAL A 359 4.86 -1.45 25.97
N ARG A 360 5.42 -1.65 24.77
CA ARG A 360 6.73 -1.13 24.37
C ARG A 360 6.59 -0.10 23.27
N ALA A 361 7.52 0.84 23.20
CA ALA A 361 7.59 1.83 22.13
C ALA A 361 9.01 1.99 21.60
N GLN A 362 9.16 2.09 20.28
CA GLN A 362 10.32 2.71 19.65
C GLN A 362 9.92 4.10 19.14
N VAL A 363 10.76 5.09 19.41
CA VAL A 363 10.49 6.51 19.11
C VAL A 363 11.65 7.10 18.37
N ARG A 364 11.37 7.76 17.25
CA ARG A 364 12.36 8.50 16.47
C ARG A 364 12.16 9.99 16.68
N ALA A 365 13.20 10.66 17.17
CA ALA A 365 13.20 12.12 17.31
C ALA A 365 13.41 12.84 15.97
N ASP A 366 12.95 14.09 15.89
CA ASP A 366 13.32 15.00 14.81
C ASP A 366 14.83 15.24 14.78
N ALA A 367 15.38 15.58 13.60
CA ALA A 367 16.83 15.71 13.41
C ALA A 367 17.51 16.72 14.36
N ASN A 368 16.76 17.72 14.85
CA ASN A 368 17.26 18.77 15.75
C ASN A 368 16.68 18.67 17.17
N ALA A 369 15.93 17.61 17.49
CA ALA A 369 15.32 17.41 18.80
C ALA A 369 16.13 16.41 19.63
N SER A 370 16.17 16.62 20.94
CA SER A 370 16.67 15.64 21.91
C SER A 370 15.50 15.25 22.81
N ILE A 371 14.97 14.05 22.57
CA ILE A 371 13.86 13.47 23.34
C ILE A 371 14.41 12.28 24.13
N THR A 372 14.07 12.19 25.41
CA THR A 372 14.41 11.05 26.27
C THR A 372 13.23 10.11 26.44
N ALA A 373 13.51 8.86 26.80
CA ALA A 373 12.49 7.86 27.12
C ALA A 373 11.58 8.32 28.27
N GLU A 374 12.15 8.97 29.28
CA GLU A 374 11.42 9.54 30.42
C GLU A 374 10.43 10.62 29.98
N GLN A 375 10.84 11.53 29.11
CA GLN A 375 9.96 12.58 28.59
C GLN A 375 8.76 12.01 27.83
N VAL A 376 8.98 10.97 27.02
CA VAL A 376 7.89 10.25 26.31
C VAL A 376 6.94 9.61 27.31
N ARG A 377 7.48 8.92 28.33
CA ARG A 377 6.68 8.24 29.34
C ARG A 377 5.87 9.22 30.20
N GLU A 378 6.47 10.32 30.63
CA GLU A 378 5.79 11.38 31.38
C GLU A 378 4.68 12.04 30.54
N TRP A 379 4.94 12.28 29.25
CA TRP A 379 3.92 12.75 28.31
C TRP A 379 2.74 11.78 28.24
N CYS A 380 3.01 10.49 28.02
CA CYS A 380 1.98 9.46 27.98
C CYS A 380 1.21 9.36 29.31
N MET A 381 1.85 9.50 30.47
CA MET A 381 1.17 9.45 31.77
C MET A 381 0.17 10.60 31.98
N ARG A 382 0.33 11.74 31.29
CA ARG A 382 -0.63 12.85 31.35
C ARG A 382 -1.83 12.64 30.43
N GLU A 383 -1.62 11.99 29.29
CA GLU A 383 -2.62 11.88 28.22
C GLU A 383 -3.34 10.52 28.20
N LEU A 384 -2.76 9.48 28.80
CA LEU A 384 -3.26 8.12 28.74
C LEU A 384 -3.51 7.51 30.13
N PRO A 385 -4.51 6.61 30.25
CA PRO A 385 -4.61 5.72 31.41
C PRO A 385 -3.32 4.93 31.63
N THR A 386 -2.97 4.69 32.91
CA THR A 386 -1.68 4.07 33.30
C THR A 386 -1.37 2.75 32.58
N TYR A 387 -2.36 1.91 32.30
CA TYR A 387 -2.16 0.62 31.64
C TYR A 387 -1.81 0.72 30.15
N LYS A 388 -2.00 1.90 29.52
CA LYS A 388 -1.61 2.17 28.12
C LYS A 388 -0.22 2.79 28.01
N VAL A 389 0.32 3.32 29.11
CA VAL A 389 1.61 4.00 29.13
C VAL A 389 2.72 2.99 28.82
N PRO A 390 3.58 3.24 27.82
CA PRO A 390 4.73 2.37 27.55
C PRO A 390 5.61 2.18 28.78
N THR A 391 5.87 0.93 29.14
CA THR A 391 6.77 0.55 30.22
C THR A 391 8.24 0.50 29.79
N ASP A 392 8.49 0.41 28.49
CA ASP A 392 9.82 0.38 27.88
C ASP A 392 9.78 1.24 26.61
N VAL A 393 10.60 2.29 26.58
CA VAL A 393 10.67 3.26 25.48
C VAL A 393 12.12 3.31 24.99
N GLN A 394 12.31 3.03 23.71
CA GLN A 394 13.61 3.08 23.05
C GLN A 394 13.66 4.25 22.08
N ILE A 395 14.63 5.15 22.27
CA ILE A 395 14.89 6.21 21.30
C ILE A 395 15.79 5.64 20.20
N VAL A 396 15.30 5.63 18.96
CA VAL A 396 15.98 5.02 17.80
C VAL A 396 16.25 6.04 16.71
N THR A 397 17.28 5.79 15.89
CA THR A 397 17.61 6.64 14.74
C THR A 397 16.66 6.40 13.54
N SER A 398 16.13 5.17 13.44
CA SER A 398 15.17 4.76 12.42
C SER A 398 14.31 3.60 12.92
N ILE A 399 13.06 3.56 12.49
CA ILE A 399 12.17 2.41 12.67
C ILE A 399 12.21 1.59 11.38
N GLN A 400 12.57 0.31 11.49
CA GLN A 400 12.73 -0.56 10.34
C GLN A 400 11.37 -0.88 9.69
N LYS A 401 11.34 -0.78 8.36
CA LYS A 401 10.14 -0.99 7.54
C LYS A 401 10.42 -2.10 6.53
N MET A 402 9.41 -2.88 6.21
CA MET A 402 9.46 -3.85 5.12
C MET A 402 9.62 -3.15 3.76
N PRO A 403 10.00 -3.85 2.67
CA PRO A 403 10.08 -3.27 1.32
C PRO A 403 8.77 -2.62 0.84
N SER A 404 7.63 -3.06 1.38
CA SER A 404 6.31 -2.44 1.14
C SER A 404 6.12 -1.08 1.81
N GLY A 405 7.07 -0.64 2.64
CA GLY A 405 7.00 0.57 3.46
C GLY A 405 6.22 0.42 4.75
N LYS A 406 5.69 -0.77 5.06
CA LYS A 406 4.93 -1.08 6.28
C LYS A 406 5.83 -1.55 7.42
N ILE A 407 5.40 -1.33 8.66
CA ILE A 407 6.06 -1.88 9.85
C ILE A 407 5.47 -3.27 10.16
N SER A 408 6.31 -4.22 10.55
CA SER A 408 5.88 -5.52 11.07
C SER A 408 6.07 -5.55 12.59
N ARG A 409 4.98 -5.38 13.35
CA ARG A 409 5.03 -5.44 14.81
C ARG A 409 5.51 -6.80 15.30
N LYS A 410 5.09 -7.89 14.65
CA LYS A 410 5.53 -9.25 14.98
C LYS A 410 7.06 -9.42 14.94
N LEU A 411 7.74 -8.84 13.94
CA LEU A 411 9.21 -8.87 13.88
C LEU A 411 9.84 -8.08 15.04
N LEU A 412 9.28 -6.91 15.37
CA LEU A 412 9.70 -6.14 16.55
C LEU A 412 9.50 -6.91 17.86
N GLU A 413 8.42 -7.68 17.99
CA GLU A 413 8.14 -8.54 19.16
C GLU A 413 9.18 -9.65 19.30
N GLN A 414 9.66 -10.21 18.18
CA GLN A 414 10.64 -11.29 18.13
C GLN A 414 12.07 -10.81 18.34
N GLY A 415 12.33 -9.50 18.25
CA GLY A 415 13.69 -8.96 18.24
C GLY A 415 14.47 -9.31 16.97
N GLU A 416 13.78 -9.83 15.95
CA GLU A 416 14.31 -10.13 14.64
C GLU A 416 14.12 -8.89 13.78
N VAL A 417 15.18 -8.11 13.60
CA VAL A 417 15.20 -6.89 12.80
C VAL A 417 16.27 -6.99 11.72
#